data_AF-A0A1C5C9M9-F1
#
_entry.id   AF-A0A1C5C9M9-F1
#
_cell.length_a   1.000
_cell.length_b   1.000
_cell.length_c   1.000
_cell.angle_alpha   90.00
_cell.angle_beta   90.00
_cell.angle_gamma   90.00
#
_symmetry.space_group_name_H-M   'P 1'
#
loop_
_entity.id
_entity.type
_entity.pdbx_description
1 polymer ?
#
loop_
_entity_poly.entity_id
_entity_poly.type
_entity_poly.pdbx_seq_one_letter_code
_entity_poly.pdbx_strand_id
1 'polypeptide(L)'
;MIAVSGRTDDVAELITRGLAALAHSGLQALDEPTVRAVVRQAIRDVRTAPPPPPENPSADPALAALRRTVDDLAASTHAIGELVLEVAPAYLSDTDAADVLAPLCEEIGEELEHGLAARRYALSCDRRALHGTVL
;
A
#
# COMPACT_ATOMS: atom_id res chain seq x y z
N MET A 1 6.40 3.11 29.02
CA MET A 1 6.91 4.40 28.51
C MET A 1 6.38 4.57 27.10
N ILE A 2 5.44 5.47 26.87
CA ILE A 2 4.90 5.73 25.53
C ILE A 2 5.92 6.57 24.75
N ALA A 3 6.30 6.11 23.56
CA ALA A 3 7.29 6.77 22.72
C ALA A 3 6.67 8.01 22.05
N VAL A 4 7.25 9.19 22.33
CA VAL A 4 6.90 10.46 21.68
C VAL A 4 7.22 10.45 20.18
N SER A 5 8.03 9.48 19.73
CA SER A 5 8.58 9.35 18.37
C SER A 5 7.55 9.27 17.23
N GLY A 6 6.25 9.09 17.52
CA GLY A 6 5.17 9.08 16.53
C GLY A 6 4.08 10.12 16.76
N ARG A 7 4.30 11.11 17.64
CA ARG A 7 3.29 12.11 18.05
C ARG A 7 3.82 13.55 17.99
N THR A 8 4.67 13.83 17.01
CA THR A 8 5.34 15.14 16.87
C THR A 8 4.33 16.27 16.64
N ASP A 9 3.27 16.02 15.87
CA ASP A 9 2.23 16.99 15.58
C ASP A 9 1.42 17.36 16.84
N ASP A 10 1.04 16.37 17.66
CA ASP A 10 0.40 16.60 18.97
C ASP A 10 1.28 17.47 19.89
N VAL A 11 2.60 17.22 19.90
CA VAL A 11 3.55 18.02 20.69
C VAL A 11 3.61 19.45 20.15
N ALA A 12 3.68 19.64 18.83
CA ALA A 12 3.71 20.96 18.21
C ALA A 12 2.43 21.76 18.49
N GLU A 13 1.26 21.11 18.44
CA GLU A 13 -0.02 21.74 18.76
C GLU A 13 -0.10 22.17 20.22
N LEU A 14 0.31 21.32 21.16
CA LEU A 14 0.31 21.64 22.58
C LEU A 14 1.30 22.76 22.94
N ILE A 15 2.48 22.79 22.29
CA ILE A 15 3.43 23.91 22.43
C ILE A 15 2.79 25.20 21.91
N THR A 16 2.21 25.17 20.71
CA THR A 16 1.57 26.34 20.09
C THR A 16 0.44 26.87 20.97
N ARG A 17 -0.41 25.98 21.51
CA ARG A 17 -1.48 26.33 22.44
C ARG A 17 -0.94 26.92 23.74
N GLY A 18 0.12 26.34 24.31
CA GLY A 18 0.75 26.83 25.54
C GLY A 18 1.36 28.23 25.37
N LEU A 19 2.08 28.46 24.28
CA LEU A 19 2.66 29.76 23.96
C LEU A 19 1.57 30.82 23.70
N ALA A 20 0.49 30.45 23.00
CA ALA A 20 -0.66 31.33 22.79
C ALA A 20 -1.30 31.72 24.13
N ALA A 21 -1.53 30.77 25.04
CA ALA A 21 -2.08 31.07 26.36
C ALA A 21 -1.20 32.06 27.14
N LEU A 22 0.13 31.90 27.07
CA LEU A 22 1.08 32.82 27.71
C LEU A 22 1.00 34.24 27.14
N ALA A 23 0.90 34.37 25.81
CA ALA A 23 0.70 35.65 25.14
C ALA A 23 -0.62 36.33 25.58
N HIS A 24 -1.70 35.54 25.71
CA HIS A 24 -2.99 36.05 26.18
C HIS A 24 -2.98 36.45 27.66
N SER A 25 -2.12 35.84 28.48
CA SER A 25 -1.90 36.24 29.88
C SER A 25 -0.99 37.45 30.07
N GLY A 26 -0.55 38.10 28.99
CA GLY A 26 0.20 39.36 29.03
C GLY A 26 1.72 39.20 29.16
N LEU A 27 2.27 38.03 28.84
CA LEU A 27 3.70 37.78 28.84
C LEU A 27 4.36 38.56 27.69
N GLN A 28 5.13 39.60 28.02
CA GLN A 28 5.70 40.53 27.03
C GLN A 28 7.01 40.03 26.39
N ALA A 29 7.70 39.08 27.02
CA ALA A 29 8.95 38.51 26.50
C ALA A 29 9.04 37.03 26.85
N LEU A 30 9.36 36.20 25.85
CA LEU A 30 9.60 34.77 26.02
C LEU A 30 11.06 34.54 26.40
N ASP A 31 11.30 34.23 27.67
CA ASP A 31 12.60 33.75 28.13
C ASP A 31 12.77 32.24 27.91
N GLU A 32 14.02 31.80 27.82
CA GLU A 32 14.38 30.39 27.62
C GLU A 32 13.80 29.43 28.68
N PRO A 33 13.82 29.74 30.01
CA PRO A 33 13.20 28.87 31.00
C PRO A 33 11.69 28.68 30.79
N THR A 34 10.98 29.74 30.39
CA THR A 34 9.53 29.68 30.11
C THR A 34 9.23 28.76 28.92
N VAL A 35 9.96 28.91 27.80
CA VAL A 35 9.78 28.02 26.63
C VAL A 35 10.08 26.56 27.00
N ARG A 36 11.15 26.33 27.77
CA ARG A 36 11.53 25.00 28.23
C ARG A 36 10.45 24.36 29.12
N ALA A 37 9.77 25.15 29.95
CA ALA A 37 8.66 24.67 30.77
C ALA A 37 7.46 24.24 29.92
N VAL A 38 7.09 25.02 28.91
CA VAL A 38 6.01 24.70 27.96
C VAL A 38 6.30 23.41 27.20
N VAL A 39 7.52 23.27 26.67
CA VAL A 39 7.93 22.05 25.93
C VAL A 39 7.88 20.81 26.84
N ARG A 40 8.39 20.92 28.07
CA ARG A 40 8.35 19.81 29.04
C ARG A 40 6.91 19.42 29.39
N GLN A 41 6.01 20.38 29.51
CA GLN A 41 4.62 20.14 29.81
C GLN A 41 3.91 19.47 28.63
N ALA A 42 4.09 19.98 27.40
CA ALA A 42 3.55 19.36 26.19
C ALA A 42 4.01 17.90 26.02
N ILE A 43 5.29 17.62 26.24
CA ILE A 43 5.83 16.24 26.19
C ILE A 43 5.22 15.36 27.29
N ARG A 44 5.01 15.90 28.49
CA ARG A 44 4.37 15.15 29.59
C ARG A 44 2.93 14.81 29.23
N ASP A 45 2.18 15.76 28.70
CA ASP A 45 0.77 15.58 28.33
C ASP A 45 0.60 14.55 27.21
N VAL A 46 1.51 14.54 26.22
CA VAL A 46 1.55 13.48 25.19
C VAL A 46 1.89 12.11 25.79
N ARG A 47 2.77 12.04 26.79
CA ARG A 47 3.12 10.76 27.44
C ARG A 47 2.00 10.19 28.29
N THR A 48 1.14 11.03 28.86
CA THR A 48 0.02 10.61 29.71
C THR A 48 -1.29 10.46 28.94
N ALA A 49 -1.41 11.05 27.75
CA ALA A 49 -2.56 10.89 26.89
C ALA A 49 -2.69 9.43 26.38
N PRO A 50 -3.92 8.87 26.35
CA PRO A 50 -4.18 7.58 25.72
C PRO A 50 -3.64 7.56 24.27
N PRO A 51 -3.14 6.42 23.77
CA PRO A 51 -2.77 6.33 22.37
C PRO A 51 -4.00 6.65 21.49
N PRO A 52 -3.83 7.40 20.39
CA PRO A 52 -4.92 7.60 19.45
C PRO A 52 -5.41 6.23 18.97
N PRO A 53 -6.72 6.08 18.68
CA PRO A 53 -7.23 4.87 18.06
C PRO A 53 -6.40 4.58 16.79
N PRO A 54 -6.13 3.29 16.48
CA PRO A 54 -5.33 2.94 15.32
C PRO A 54 -5.94 3.61 14.09
N GLU A 55 -5.12 4.38 13.36
CA GLU A 55 -5.51 4.93 12.08
C GLU A 55 -5.98 3.77 11.19
N ASN A 56 -7.23 3.86 10.73
CA ASN A 56 -7.75 2.87 9.80
C ASN A 56 -6.82 2.83 8.57
N PRO A 57 -6.33 1.65 8.15
CA PRO A 57 -5.40 1.55 7.05
C PRO A 57 -6.05 2.12 5.78
N SER A 58 -5.61 3.31 5.39
CA SER A 58 -6.06 4.08 4.22
C SER A 58 -7.58 4.13 4.02
N ALA A 59 -8.22 5.11 4.64
CA ALA A 59 -9.62 5.44 4.45
C ALA A 59 -9.91 6.15 3.10
N ASP A 60 -9.07 5.97 2.08
CA ASP A 60 -9.36 6.51 0.75
C ASP A 60 -10.25 5.52 -0.03
N PRO A 61 -11.56 5.82 -0.19
CA PRO A 61 -12.46 4.94 -0.91
C PRO A 61 -12.07 4.78 -2.39
N ALA A 62 -11.38 5.76 -2.99
CA ALA A 62 -10.93 5.67 -4.39
C ALA A 62 -9.80 4.65 -4.53
N LEU A 63 -8.82 4.68 -3.62
CA LEU A 63 -7.75 3.68 -3.59
C LEU A 63 -8.28 2.27 -3.29
N ALA A 64 -9.26 2.16 -2.40
CA ALA A 64 -9.93 0.88 -2.12
C ALA A 64 -10.68 0.34 -3.35
N ALA A 65 -11.38 1.21 -4.09
CA ALA A 65 -12.05 0.83 -5.33
C ALA A 65 -11.03 0.37 -6.40
N LEU A 66 -9.92 1.11 -6.57
CA LEU A 66 -8.88 0.74 -7.52
C LEU A 66 -8.26 -0.63 -7.19
N ARG A 67 -7.99 -0.91 -5.91
CA ARG A 67 -7.48 -2.21 -5.47
C ARG A 67 -8.43 -3.35 -5.83
N ARG A 68 -9.74 -3.17 -5.60
CA ARG A 68 -10.74 -4.16 -6.01
C ARG A 68 -10.72 -4.39 -7.52
N THR A 69 -10.66 -3.34 -8.32
CA THR A 69 -10.56 -3.48 -9.78
C THR A 69 -9.30 -4.24 -10.22
N VAL A 70 -8.16 -4.01 -9.56
CA VAL A 70 -6.93 -4.78 -9.82
C VAL A 70 -7.09 -6.24 -9.40
N ASP A 71 -7.76 -6.52 -8.29
CA ASP A 71 -8.05 -7.88 -7.85
C ASP A 71 -9.03 -8.60 -8.79
N ASP A 72 -10.06 -7.92 -9.28
CA ASP A 72 -11.02 -8.43 -10.26
C ASP A 72 -10.34 -8.72 -11.61
N LEU A 73 -9.42 -7.86 -12.02
CA LEU A 73 -8.60 -8.08 -13.21
C LEU A 73 -7.71 -9.31 -13.04
N ALA A 74 -7.04 -9.45 -11.89
CA ALA A 74 -6.24 -10.64 -11.61
C ALA A 74 -7.08 -11.92 -11.60
N ALA A 75 -8.27 -11.90 -11.01
CA ALA A 75 -9.20 -13.04 -11.05
C ALA A 75 -9.61 -13.38 -12.49
N SER A 76 -9.87 -12.36 -13.33
CA SER A 76 -10.20 -12.54 -14.74
C SER A 76 -9.01 -13.14 -15.52
N THR A 77 -7.79 -12.68 -15.28
CA THR A 77 -6.59 -13.25 -15.90
C THR A 77 -6.33 -14.69 -15.45
N HIS A 78 -6.62 -15.03 -14.19
CA HIS A 78 -6.55 -16.41 -13.73
C HIS A 78 -7.55 -17.30 -14.49
N ALA A 79 -8.80 -16.84 -14.67
CA ALA A 79 -9.79 -17.58 -15.45
C ALA A 79 -9.37 -17.78 -16.92
N ILE A 80 -8.75 -16.77 -17.53
CA ILE A 80 -8.13 -16.91 -18.86
C ILE A 80 -7.01 -17.95 -18.83
N GLY A 81 -6.14 -17.92 -17.82
CA GLY A 81 -5.07 -18.89 -17.64
C GLY A 81 -5.55 -20.33 -17.51
N GLU A 82 -6.68 -20.57 -16.84
CA GLU A 82 -7.34 -21.88 -16.77
C GLU A 82 -7.79 -22.36 -18.16
N LEU A 83 -8.40 -21.48 -18.97
CA LEU A 83 -8.76 -21.79 -20.36
C LEU A 83 -7.52 -22.08 -21.21
N VAL A 84 -6.45 -21.31 -21.01
CA VAL A 84 -5.16 -21.55 -21.67
C VAL A 84 -4.58 -22.91 -21.28
N LEU A 85 -4.77 -23.38 -20.04
CA LEU A 85 -4.34 -24.70 -19.60
C LEU A 85 -5.13 -25.85 -20.22
N GLU A 86 -6.36 -25.63 -20.68
CA GLU A 86 -7.11 -26.63 -21.46
C GLU A 86 -6.44 -26.88 -22.83
N VAL A 87 -5.82 -25.84 -23.41
CA VAL A 87 -5.14 -25.90 -24.71
C VAL A 87 -3.67 -26.30 -24.57
N ALA A 88 -2.97 -25.75 -23.57
CA ALA A 88 -1.57 -26.01 -23.26
C ALA A 88 -1.41 -26.52 -21.81
N PRO A 89 -1.61 -27.83 -21.58
CA PRO A 89 -1.67 -28.41 -20.24
C PRO A 89 -0.40 -28.23 -19.41
N ALA A 90 -0.54 -28.33 -18.09
CA ALA A 90 0.53 -28.12 -17.10
C ALA A 90 1.79 -28.98 -17.31
N TYR A 91 1.67 -30.16 -17.93
CA TYR A 91 2.81 -31.05 -18.18
C TYR A 91 3.70 -30.59 -19.34
N LEU A 92 3.24 -29.65 -20.17
CA LEU A 92 4.04 -29.09 -21.25
C LEU A 92 5.07 -28.11 -20.69
N SER A 93 6.26 -28.12 -21.29
CA SER A 93 7.23 -27.05 -21.07
C SER A 93 6.70 -25.72 -21.64
N ASP A 94 7.26 -24.58 -21.22
CA ASP A 94 6.87 -23.28 -21.79
C ASP A 94 7.14 -23.20 -23.30
N THR A 95 8.20 -23.86 -23.79
CA THR A 95 8.50 -23.93 -25.24
C THR A 95 7.45 -24.76 -25.98
N ASP A 96 7.10 -25.95 -25.48
CA ASP A 96 6.06 -26.76 -26.13
C ASP A 96 4.67 -26.11 -26.03
N ALA A 97 4.40 -25.43 -24.92
CA ALA A 97 3.18 -24.64 -24.75
C ALA A 97 3.14 -23.45 -25.72
N ALA A 98 4.26 -22.79 -25.99
CA ALA A 98 4.35 -21.71 -26.94
C ALA A 98 3.99 -22.16 -28.36
N ASP A 99 4.51 -23.32 -28.79
CA ASP A 99 4.21 -23.89 -30.11
C ASP A 99 2.71 -24.22 -30.27
N VAL A 100 2.05 -24.69 -29.20
CA VAL A 100 0.62 -25.01 -29.20
C VAL A 100 -0.26 -23.76 -29.12
N LEU A 101 0.17 -22.73 -28.38
CA LEU A 101 -0.61 -21.50 -28.16
C LEU A 101 -0.47 -20.47 -29.29
N ALA A 102 0.66 -20.46 -30.00
CA ALA A 102 0.93 -19.46 -31.03
C ALA A 102 -0.21 -19.30 -32.07
N PRO A 103 -0.79 -20.39 -32.63
CA PRO A 103 -1.89 -20.26 -33.59
C PRO A 103 -3.16 -19.65 -32.98
N LEU A 104 -3.49 -20.04 -31.73
CA LEU A 104 -4.66 -19.54 -31.03
C LEU A 104 -4.51 -18.05 -30.71
N CYS A 105 -3.34 -17.64 -30.22
CA CYS A 105 -3.01 -16.25 -29.92
C CYS A 105 -3.10 -15.38 -31.20
N GLU A 106 -2.61 -15.87 -32.34
CA GLU A 106 -2.73 -15.18 -33.63
C GLU A 106 -4.19 -15.00 -34.04
N GLU A 107 -5.03 -16.04 -33.87
CA GLU A 107 -6.46 -16.00 -34.24
C GLU A 107 -7.24 -14.96 -33.41
N ILE A 108 -6.95 -14.85 -32.12
CA ILE A 108 -7.65 -13.93 -31.21
C ILE A 108 -6.98 -12.55 -31.13
N GLY A 109 -5.86 -12.34 -31.82
CA GLY A 109 -5.11 -11.09 -31.82
C GLY A 109 -4.40 -10.80 -30.50
N GLU A 110 -4.09 -11.82 -29.70
CA GLU A 110 -3.34 -11.70 -28.46
C GLU A 110 -1.85 -11.97 -28.66
N GLU A 111 -1.02 -11.33 -27.84
CA GLU A 111 0.41 -11.61 -27.83
C GLU A 111 0.69 -12.96 -27.15
N LEU A 112 1.55 -13.77 -27.76
CA LEU A 112 1.91 -15.10 -27.23
C LEU A 112 2.41 -15.04 -25.79
N GLU A 113 3.19 -14.02 -25.44
CA GLU A 113 3.69 -13.81 -24.08
C GLU A 113 2.56 -13.57 -23.08
N HIS A 114 1.45 -12.92 -23.46
CA HIS A 114 0.29 -12.78 -22.58
C HIS A 114 -0.38 -14.13 -22.30
N GLY A 115 -0.51 -14.98 -23.32
CA GLY A 115 -1.02 -16.35 -23.16
C GLY A 115 -0.13 -17.18 -22.23
N LEU A 116 1.19 -17.15 -22.43
CA LEU A 116 2.15 -17.85 -21.58
C LEU A 116 2.18 -17.29 -20.14
N ALA A 117 2.09 -15.97 -19.97
CA ALA A 117 1.99 -15.34 -18.65
C ALA A 117 0.71 -15.74 -17.91
N ALA A 118 -0.44 -15.76 -18.58
CA ALA A 118 -1.70 -16.23 -18.01
C ALA A 118 -1.62 -17.71 -17.61
N ARG A 119 -1.00 -18.56 -18.44
CA ARG A 119 -0.75 -19.97 -18.13
C ARG A 119 0.09 -20.14 -16.86
N ARG A 120 1.24 -19.46 -16.77
CA ARG A 120 2.12 -19.50 -15.59
C ARG A 120 1.40 -18.98 -14.35
N TYR A 121 0.57 -17.95 -14.51
CA TYR A 121 -0.19 -17.40 -13.41
C TYR A 121 -1.26 -18.37 -12.88
N ALA A 122 -2.00 -19.07 -13.75
CA ALA A 122 -2.95 -20.09 -13.33
C ALA A 122 -2.27 -21.25 -12.58
N LEU A 123 -1.09 -21.69 -13.05
CA LEU A 123 -0.34 -22.77 -12.41
C LEU A 123 0.20 -22.41 -11.01
N SER A 124 0.63 -21.16 -10.83
CA SER A 124 1.37 -20.73 -9.63
C SER A 124 0.55 -19.90 -8.65
N CYS A 125 -0.53 -19.27 -9.13
CA CYS A 125 -1.22 -18.16 -8.46
C CYS A 125 -0.28 -16.99 -8.06
N ASP A 126 0.97 -16.95 -8.57
CA ASP A 126 1.92 -15.88 -8.30
C ASP A 126 1.74 -14.75 -9.31
N ARG A 127 1.27 -13.59 -8.85
CA ARG A 127 1.08 -12.40 -9.71
C ARG A 127 2.34 -11.96 -10.43
N ARG A 128 3.53 -12.32 -9.95
CA ARG A 128 4.78 -12.02 -10.64
C ARG A 128 4.89 -12.74 -11.98
N ALA A 129 4.21 -13.87 -12.15
CA ALA A 129 4.16 -14.62 -13.41
C ALA A 129 3.44 -13.87 -14.56
N LEU A 130 2.64 -12.85 -14.22
CA LEU A 130 2.00 -11.96 -15.19
C LEU A 130 2.98 -10.98 -15.82
N HIS A 131 4.10 -10.72 -15.15
CA HIS A 131 5.21 -10.00 -15.74
C HIS A 131 6.10 -11.05 -16.40
N GLY A 132 6.24 -10.96 -17.73
CA GLY A 132 7.11 -11.86 -18.49
C GLY A 132 8.49 -11.98 -17.85
N THR A 133 9.16 -13.11 -18.10
CA THR A 133 10.52 -13.36 -17.63
C THR A 133 11.43 -12.21 -18.04
N VAL A 134 11.75 -11.33 -17.08
CA VAL A 134 12.88 -10.42 -17.17
C VAL A 134 14.11 -11.32 -17.15
N LEU A 135 14.65 -11.60 -18.34
CA LEU A 135 16.01 -12.11 -18.50
C LEU A 135 17.01 -11.00 -18.14
#